data_AF-U7NG43-F1
#
_entry.id   AF-U7NG43-F1
#
_cell.length_a   1.000
_cell.length_b   1.000
_cell.length_c   1.000
_cell.angle_alpha   90.00
_cell.angle_beta   90.00
_cell.angle_gamma   90.00
#
_symmetry.space_group_name_H-M   'P 1'
#
loop_
_entity.id
_entity.type
_entity.pdbx_description
1 polymer ?
#
loop_
_entity_poly.entity_id
_entity_poly.type
_entity_poly.pdbx_seq_one_letter_code
_entity_poly.pdbx_strand_id
1 'polypeptide(L)'
;MVAPAQADEPGPERAKDLRYGWALYEYHQGNVFEALTQLAVASEQGGIEGHGDHPALVEGGLMLSWGMTREASKLFTELLGSDGAGSTLSPEVRNQAWFYLGKVFFLEGNRELAGENLERVDGEILAEANHDLFREWVYLRARVAMMSSRIEDVSKLTSLKEQLEDTDIWSLYLQYNSAVAALDAGDVATAEAELQTLIAIIQQSADSAEPEAEREGLLDRARLSLARLYLRDGRFDAALEILGDMPLNGVFADQALFDYAIAAAGQGRPDRALDALDTLSSRDLFLPWRQQVPFARAYVLEQMNKPQRALPAFRQAADLYQARIEELDIIRNRLTEESLMAQLDFTRDSDGILTDSYGRLRVQPSDFGMAEVLASETFQQALAELNELYQMQSFIAERQSRFESFRIMLETREQQRQVRIAETRRALESQQANQWQTLHEEFRETIATALAEEDAQFFMTAEQKALRDKLNEVEETLAGLPDDATTARQRETYRRMRAYFDWWIADDYGLNRWAAQKQLRELDREMQHFQAQRQRVETLMSDDGRHAELARRISASERELATLGQEVAVALSNARRILLSQVDSMLVAQQEELNGYLVASRHAQARLADQLFRRSQNPGAGDE
;
A
#
# COMPACT_ATOMS: atom_id res chain seq x y z
N MET A 1 19.64 1.58 -1.87
CA MET A 1 18.75 0.41 -1.90
C MET A 1 19.17 -0.47 -0.73
N VAL A 2 18.45 -0.39 0.38
CA VAL A 2 18.51 -1.37 1.46
C VAL A 2 17.06 -1.65 1.80
N ALA A 3 16.52 -2.72 1.21
CA ALA A 3 15.23 -3.26 1.60
C ALA A 3 15.24 -3.56 3.11
N PRO A 4 14.11 -3.49 3.82
CA PRO A 4 14.08 -3.94 5.21
C PRO A 4 14.52 -5.41 5.26
N ALA A 5 15.62 -5.65 5.99
CA ALA A 5 16.22 -6.93 6.36
C ALA A 5 16.03 -8.10 5.36
N GLN A 6 16.93 -8.21 4.38
CA GLN A 6 17.36 -9.54 3.95
C GLN A 6 18.54 -9.93 4.83
N ALA A 7 18.31 -10.87 5.75
CA ALA A 7 19.37 -11.78 6.13
C ALA A 7 19.93 -12.40 4.85
N ASP A 8 21.24 -12.68 4.82
CA ASP A 8 21.92 -13.37 3.73
C ASP A 8 21.39 -14.82 3.67
N GLU A 9 20.13 -14.99 3.26
CA GLU A 9 19.42 -16.25 3.17
C GLU A 9 19.62 -16.87 1.78
N PRO A 10 19.76 -18.20 1.70
CA PRO A 10 19.81 -18.90 0.44
C PRO A 10 18.56 -18.56 -0.39
N GLY A 11 18.74 -18.25 -1.68
CA GLY A 11 17.67 -17.77 -2.57
C GLY A 11 16.37 -18.58 -2.46
N PRO A 12 15.21 -17.95 -2.76
CA PRO A 12 13.91 -18.35 -2.26
C PRO A 12 13.68 -19.85 -2.41
N GLU A 13 13.49 -20.55 -1.27
CA GLU A 13 12.88 -21.88 -1.28
C GLU A 13 11.64 -21.78 -2.14
N ARG A 14 11.62 -22.50 -3.26
CA ARG A 14 10.57 -22.46 -4.29
C ARG A 14 9.21 -22.34 -3.60
N ALA A 15 8.50 -21.23 -3.83
CA ALA A 15 7.23 -20.96 -3.15
C ALA A 15 6.31 -22.18 -3.27
N LYS A 16 6.01 -22.82 -2.13
CA LYS A 16 5.16 -24.02 -2.06
C LYS A 16 3.72 -23.74 -2.50
N ASP A 17 3.34 -22.47 -2.50
CA ASP A 17 2.05 -21.95 -2.95
C ASP A 17 2.31 -20.89 -4.04
N LEU A 18 1.69 -21.07 -5.20
CA LEU A 18 1.84 -20.17 -6.35
C LEU A 18 1.29 -18.76 -6.06
N ARG A 19 0.26 -18.64 -5.21
CA ARG A 19 -0.34 -17.35 -4.84
C ARG A 19 0.66 -16.49 -4.09
N TYR A 20 1.36 -17.09 -3.14
CA TYR A 20 2.42 -16.41 -2.40
C TYR A 20 3.63 -16.09 -3.29
N GLY A 21 4.00 -17.01 -4.19
CA GLY A 21 5.05 -16.76 -5.17
C GLY A 21 4.75 -15.55 -6.07
N TRP A 22 3.49 -15.33 -6.46
CA TRP A 22 3.09 -14.15 -7.20
C TRP A 22 3.17 -12.89 -6.34
N ALA A 23 2.65 -12.90 -5.11
CA ALA A 23 2.77 -11.76 -4.21
C ALA A 23 4.24 -11.34 -4.00
N LEU A 24 5.15 -12.31 -3.81
CA LEU A 24 6.59 -12.06 -3.69
C LEU A 24 7.20 -11.54 -4.99
N TYR A 25 6.77 -12.03 -6.15
CA TYR A 25 7.20 -11.49 -7.44
C TYR A 25 6.88 -10.00 -7.56
N GLU A 26 5.64 -9.60 -7.26
CA GLU A 26 5.26 -8.18 -7.30
C GLU A 26 6.01 -7.35 -6.26
N TYR A 27 6.18 -7.87 -5.04
CA TYR A 27 6.97 -7.23 -3.99
C TYR A 27 8.41 -6.96 -4.43
N HIS A 28 9.08 -7.94 -5.03
CA HIS A 28 10.46 -7.78 -5.50
C HIS A 28 10.60 -6.85 -6.72
N GLN A 29 9.52 -6.63 -7.46
CA GLN A 29 9.46 -5.62 -8.53
C GLN A 29 9.12 -4.22 -8.00
N GLY A 30 8.85 -4.07 -6.69
CA GLY A 30 8.44 -2.79 -6.10
C GLY A 30 6.95 -2.48 -6.25
N ASN A 31 6.14 -3.42 -6.78
CA ASN A 31 4.70 -3.27 -6.97
C ASN A 31 3.92 -3.54 -5.67
N VAL A 32 4.17 -2.72 -4.64
CA VAL A 32 3.66 -2.92 -3.27
C VAL A 32 2.14 -3.10 -3.22
N PHE A 33 1.38 -2.24 -3.91
CA PHE A 33 -0.08 -2.31 -3.90
C PHE A 33 -0.65 -3.54 -4.62
N GLU A 34 -0.03 -3.97 -5.71
CA GLU A 34 -0.43 -5.20 -6.39
C GLU A 34 -0.10 -6.42 -5.52
N ALA A 35 1.07 -6.45 -4.86
CA ALA A 35 1.41 -7.50 -3.91
C ALA A 35 0.39 -7.61 -2.77
N LEU A 36 -0.01 -6.49 -2.16
CA LEU A 36 -1.08 -6.44 -1.15
C LEU A 36 -2.41 -6.96 -1.71
N THR A 37 -2.75 -6.57 -2.95
CA THR A 37 -3.97 -7.06 -3.62
C THR A 37 -3.93 -8.57 -3.82
N GLN A 38 -2.79 -9.13 -4.24
CA GLN A 38 -2.64 -10.59 -4.41
C GLN A 38 -2.75 -11.34 -3.08
N LEU A 39 -2.19 -10.81 -1.99
CA LEU A 39 -2.32 -11.38 -0.65
C LEU A 39 -3.78 -11.34 -0.16
N ALA A 40 -4.47 -10.21 -0.34
CA ALA A 40 -5.89 -10.08 -0.01
C ALA A 40 -6.76 -11.07 -0.80
N VAL A 41 -6.50 -11.22 -2.10
CA VAL A 41 -7.19 -12.21 -2.95
C VAL A 41 -6.90 -13.63 -2.49
N ALA A 42 -5.66 -13.94 -2.11
CA ALA A 42 -5.29 -15.25 -1.59
C ALA A 42 -6.03 -15.58 -0.29
N SER A 43 -6.17 -14.60 0.61
CA SER A 43 -6.95 -14.70 1.86
C SER A 43 -8.42 -15.08 1.58
N GLU A 44 -9.08 -14.38 0.66
CA GLU A 44 -10.45 -14.67 0.22
C GLU A 44 -10.59 -16.05 -0.47
N GLN A 45 -9.50 -16.58 -1.03
CA GLN A 45 -9.44 -17.89 -1.70
C GLN A 45 -8.93 -19.02 -0.80
N GLY A 46 -9.06 -18.87 0.53
CA GLY A 46 -8.70 -19.92 1.49
C GLY A 46 -7.28 -19.80 2.07
N GLY A 47 -6.60 -18.67 1.87
CA GLY A 47 -5.30 -18.38 2.46
C GLY A 47 -4.11 -19.01 1.74
N ILE A 48 -2.91 -18.72 2.24
CA ILE A 48 -1.64 -19.24 1.72
C ILE A 48 -1.22 -20.47 2.53
N GLU A 49 -0.86 -21.55 1.85
CA GLU A 49 -0.49 -22.80 2.50
C GLU A 49 1.02 -23.06 2.49
N GLY A 50 1.54 -23.70 3.54
CA GLY A 50 2.92 -24.21 3.57
C GLY A 50 4.03 -23.19 3.88
N HIS A 51 3.67 -21.96 4.27
CA HIS A 51 4.61 -20.88 4.59
C HIS A 51 4.53 -20.37 6.05
N GLY A 52 3.67 -20.98 6.87
CA GLY A 52 3.45 -20.54 8.24
C GLY A 52 3.00 -19.08 8.28
N ASP A 53 3.62 -18.30 9.15
CA ASP A 53 3.26 -16.90 9.43
C ASP A 53 3.99 -15.86 8.57
N HIS A 54 4.90 -16.29 7.68
CA HIS A 54 5.66 -15.40 6.80
C HIS A 54 4.78 -14.57 5.86
N PRO A 55 3.70 -15.08 5.25
CA PRO A 55 2.86 -14.28 4.38
C PRO A 55 2.23 -13.08 5.10
N ALA A 56 1.77 -13.26 6.34
CA ALA A 56 1.23 -12.18 7.15
C ALA A 56 2.31 -11.17 7.58
N LEU A 57 3.54 -11.62 7.81
CA LEU A 57 4.69 -10.74 8.06
C LEU A 57 4.97 -9.86 6.83
N VAL A 58 5.03 -10.46 5.64
CA VAL A 58 5.25 -9.75 4.38
C VAL A 58 4.09 -8.78 4.11
N GLU A 59 2.85 -9.19 4.33
CA GLU A 59 1.67 -8.32 4.25
C GLU A 59 1.81 -7.10 5.16
N GLY A 60 2.21 -7.30 6.43
CA GLY A 60 2.44 -6.19 7.35
C GLY A 60 3.56 -5.25 6.90
N GLY A 61 4.67 -5.78 6.38
CA GLY A 61 5.77 -4.97 5.85
C GLY A 61 5.35 -4.16 4.62
N LEU A 62 4.59 -4.76 3.70
CA LEU A 62 4.02 -4.10 2.54
C LEU A 62 3.05 -2.99 2.96
N MET A 63 2.17 -3.26 3.93
CA MET A 63 1.25 -2.27 4.49
C MET A 63 2.00 -1.07 5.07
N LEU A 64 3.10 -1.28 5.82
CA LEU A 64 3.93 -0.18 6.32
C LEU A 64 4.55 0.64 5.18
N SER A 65 5.10 -0.02 4.16
CA SER A 65 5.71 0.68 3.01
C SER A 65 4.71 1.47 2.16
N TRP A 66 3.42 1.12 2.25
CA TRP A 66 2.30 1.80 1.58
C TRP A 66 1.59 2.82 2.49
N GLY A 67 2.09 3.08 3.70
CA GLY A 67 1.45 4.04 4.62
C GLY A 67 0.21 3.52 5.37
N MET A 68 -0.13 2.23 5.29
CA MET A 68 -1.23 1.60 6.03
C MET A 68 -0.82 1.24 7.47
N THR A 69 -0.29 2.20 8.21
CA THR A 69 0.42 1.95 9.47
C THR A 69 -0.49 1.43 10.58
N ARG A 70 -1.74 1.86 10.64
CA ARG A 70 -2.73 1.35 11.60
C ARG A 70 -3.12 -0.10 11.33
N GLU A 71 -3.37 -0.45 10.08
CA GLU A 71 -3.72 -1.79 9.65
C GLU A 71 -2.53 -2.73 9.83
N ALA A 72 -1.32 -2.31 9.44
CA ALA A 72 -0.08 -3.04 9.69
C ALA A 72 0.13 -3.29 11.18
N SER A 73 -0.08 -2.28 12.03
CA SER A 73 0.08 -2.40 13.48
C SER A 73 -0.87 -3.41 14.09
N LYS A 74 -2.14 -3.44 13.66
CA LYS A 74 -3.10 -4.47 14.08
C LYS A 74 -2.63 -5.85 13.67
N LEU A 75 -2.25 -6.03 12.40
CA LEU A 75 -1.78 -7.30 11.86
C LEU A 75 -0.54 -7.80 12.62
N PHE A 76 0.46 -6.94 12.84
CA PHE A 76 1.65 -7.30 13.61
C PHE A 76 1.34 -7.63 15.06
N THR A 77 0.44 -6.89 15.71
CA THR A 77 0.05 -7.18 17.10
C THR A 77 -0.60 -8.55 17.23
N GLU A 78 -1.47 -8.91 16.28
CA GLU A 78 -2.09 -10.23 16.20
C GLU A 78 -1.06 -11.33 15.90
N LEU A 79 -0.15 -11.08 14.96
CA LEU A 79 0.88 -12.02 14.50
C LEU A 79 1.93 -12.32 15.57
N LEU A 80 2.51 -11.26 16.16
CA LEU A 80 3.65 -11.34 17.06
C LEU A 80 3.23 -11.63 18.51
N GLY A 81 1.95 -11.44 18.85
CA GLY A 81 1.39 -11.57 20.19
C GLY A 81 1.84 -10.44 21.12
N SER A 82 1.02 -10.08 22.12
CA SER A 82 1.30 -8.98 23.05
C SER A 82 2.63 -9.12 23.79
N ASP A 83 3.05 -10.36 24.04
CA ASP A 83 4.23 -10.72 24.83
C ASP A 83 5.40 -11.16 23.92
N GLY A 84 5.30 -10.96 22.59
CA GLY A 84 6.32 -11.36 21.62
C GLY A 84 6.47 -12.87 21.42
N ALA A 85 5.54 -13.67 21.94
CA ALA A 85 5.51 -15.13 21.86
C ALA A 85 4.50 -15.67 20.82
N GLY A 86 3.94 -14.81 19.96
CA GLY A 86 3.08 -15.22 18.86
C GLY A 86 3.85 -15.84 17.71
N SER A 87 3.15 -16.66 16.91
CA SER A 87 3.59 -17.23 15.63
C SER A 87 4.68 -18.33 15.63
N THR A 88 4.79 -18.98 14.47
CA THR A 88 5.85 -19.89 14.02
C THR A 88 7.13 -19.16 13.58
N LEU A 89 7.18 -17.82 13.65
CA LEU A 89 8.34 -17.01 13.27
C LEU A 89 9.50 -17.21 14.26
N SER A 90 10.74 -17.05 13.78
CA SER A 90 11.91 -17.08 14.64
C SER A 90 11.98 -15.82 15.55
N PRO A 91 12.63 -15.90 16.72
CA PRO A 91 12.78 -14.74 17.62
C PRO A 91 13.41 -13.52 16.93
N GLU A 92 14.38 -13.74 16.04
CA GLU A 92 15.08 -12.70 15.30
C GLU A 92 14.13 -11.91 14.39
N VAL A 93 13.29 -12.64 13.63
CA VAL A 93 12.31 -12.04 12.73
C VAL A 93 11.25 -11.25 13.49
N ARG A 94 10.77 -11.78 14.63
CA ARG A 94 9.82 -11.05 15.49
C ARG A 94 10.40 -9.76 16.04
N ASN A 95 11.67 -9.79 16.45
CA ASN A 95 12.37 -8.62 16.95
C ASN A 95 12.50 -7.53 15.89
N GLN A 96 12.89 -7.91 14.67
CA GLN A 96 12.98 -6.97 13.56
C GLN A 96 11.62 -6.36 13.22
N ALA A 97 10.54 -7.15 13.25
CA ALA A 97 9.18 -6.65 13.02
C ALA A 97 8.78 -5.59 14.06
N TRP A 98 9.03 -5.85 15.36
CA TRP A 98 8.78 -4.85 16.41
C TRP A 98 9.63 -3.59 16.25
N PHE A 99 10.91 -3.75 15.90
CA PHE A 99 11.80 -2.63 15.63
C PHE A 99 11.25 -1.73 14.51
N TYR A 100 10.92 -2.31 13.34
CA TYR A 100 10.43 -1.54 12.21
C TYR A 100 9.06 -0.91 12.47
N LEU A 101 8.16 -1.60 13.19
CA LEU A 101 6.88 -1.01 13.59
C LEU A 101 7.09 0.19 14.52
N GLY A 102 7.99 0.07 15.51
CA GLY A 102 8.37 1.18 16.39
C GLY A 102 9.00 2.35 15.63
N LYS A 103 9.87 2.06 14.66
CA LYS A 103 10.51 3.06 13.80
C LYS A 103 9.48 3.80 12.94
N VAL A 104 8.52 3.11 12.32
CA VAL A 104 7.48 3.77 11.52
C VAL A 104 6.66 4.72 12.38
N PHE A 105 6.20 4.29 13.55
CA PHE A 105 5.48 5.20 14.46
C PHE A 105 6.32 6.37 14.94
N PHE A 106 7.64 6.18 15.12
CA PHE A 106 8.56 7.26 15.45
C PHE A 106 8.60 8.30 14.32
N LEU A 107 8.69 7.86 13.06
CA LEU A 107 8.71 8.74 11.89
C LEU A 107 7.38 9.50 11.69
N GLU A 108 6.25 8.86 11.99
CA GLU A 108 4.92 9.52 12.00
C GLU A 108 4.72 10.49 13.19
N GLY A 109 5.69 10.56 14.11
CA GLY A 109 5.60 11.38 15.32
C GLY A 109 4.70 10.80 16.42
N ASN A 110 4.22 9.56 16.29
CA ASN A 110 3.44 8.88 17.32
C ASN A 110 4.37 8.25 18.38
N ARG A 111 4.81 9.10 19.30
CA ARG A 111 5.82 8.76 20.32
C ARG A 111 5.38 7.63 21.26
N GLU A 112 4.10 7.59 21.60
CA GLU A 112 3.54 6.58 22.52
C GLU A 112 3.63 5.19 21.90
N LEU A 113 3.06 5.01 20.69
CA LEU A 113 3.15 3.73 19.98
C LEU A 113 4.59 3.38 19.59
N ALA A 114 5.43 4.36 19.24
CA ALA A 114 6.83 4.13 18.99
C ALA A 114 7.52 3.52 20.23
N GLY A 115 7.33 4.13 21.40
CA GLY A 115 7.89 3.66 22.66
C GLY A 115 7.42 2.25 23.02
N GLU A 116 6.11 2.01 22.95
CA GLU A 116 5.53 0.68 23.26
C GLU A 116 6.11 -0.43 22.37
N ASN A 117 6.23 -0.19 21.06
CA ASN A 117 6.74 -1.21 20.14
C ASN A 117 8.25 -1.41 20.28
N LEU A 118 9.01 -0.33 20.50
CA LEU A 118 10.45 -0.44 20.74
C LEU A 118 10.80 -1.16 22.05
N GLU A 119 9.90 -1.14 23.04
CA GLU A 119 10.06 -1.89 24.31
C GLU A 119 9.81 -3.38 24.19
N ARG A 120 9.10 -3.83 23.13
CA ARG A 120 8.89 -5.26 22.85
C ARG A 120 10.10 -5.93 22.20
N VAL A 121 11.08 -5.15 21.76
CA VAL A 121 12.32 -5.66 21.15
C VAL A 121 13.26 -6.16 22.25
N ASP A 122 13.72 -7.40 22.10
CA ASP A 122 14.80 -7.99 22.89
C ASP A 122 16.16 -7.53 22.32
N GLY A 123 16.86 -6.70 23.08
CA GLY A 123 18.14 -6.12 22.67
C GLY A 123 19.28 -7.13 22.52
N GLU A 124 19.28 -8.23 23.28
CA GLU A 124 20.34 -9.25 23.20
C GLU A 124 20.24 -10.00 21.87
N ILE A 125 19.03 -10.46 21.54
CA ILE A 125 18.75 -11.14 20.27
C ILE A 125 19.00 -10.19 19.09
N LEU A 126 18.58 -8.92 19.19
CA LEU A 126 18.80 -7.97 18.10
C LEU A 126 20.29 -7.66 17.89
N ALA A 127 21.07 -7.51 18.97
CA ALA A 127 22.50 -7.28 18.89
C ALA A 127 23.26 -8.44 18.22
N GLU A 128 22.88 -9.68 18.53
CA GLU A 128 23.46 -10.88 17.92
C GLU A 128 23.06 -11.03 16.45
N ALA A 129 21.79 -10.77 16.11
CA ALA A 129 21.27 -10.96 14.76
C ALA A 129 21.68 -9.83 13.79
N ASN A 130 21.64 -8.58 14.24
CA ASN A 130 21.99 -7.42 13.44
C ASN A 130 22.43 -6.24 14.33
N HIS A 131 23.74 -6.11 14.50
CA HIS A 131 24.32 -5.08 15.36
C HIS A 131 24.02 -3.65 14.89
N ASP A 132 23.89 -3.39 13.59
CA ASP A 132 23.54 -2.04 13.08
C ASP A 132 22.11 -1.64 13.48
N LEU A 133 21.15 -2.56 13.35
CA LEU A 133 19.78 -2.35 13.82
C LEU A 133 19.72 -2.18 15.34
N PHE A 134 20.54 -2.91 16.09
CA PHE A 134 20.63 -2.72 17.53
C PHE A 134 21.07 -1.29 17.89
N ARG A 135 22.09 -0.74 17.23
CA ARG A 135 22.56 0.62 17.51
C ARG A 135 21.48 1.67 17.19
N GLU A 136 20.78 1.51 16.06
CA GLU A 136 19.63 2.35 15.72
C GLU A 136 18.47 2.17 16.70
N TRP A 137 18.20 0.97 17.19
CA TRP A 137 17.16 0.70 18.18
C TRP A 137 17.43 1.42 19.51
N VAL A 138 18.67 1.36 20.00
CA VAL A 138 19.08 2.12 21.19
C VAL A 138 18.87 3.62 20.97
N TYR A 139 19.28 4.14 19.80
CA TYR A 139 19.05 5.53 19.42
C TYR A 139 17.58 5.94 19.47
N LEU A 140 16.70 5.18 18.82
CA LEU A 140 15.27 5.48 18.78
C LEU A 140 14.64 5.46 20.18
N ARG A 141 15.02 4.50 21.03
CA ARG A 141 14.57 4.46 22.43
C ARG A 141 15.04 5.67 23.22
N ALA A 142 16.29 6.08 23.02
CA ALA A 142 16.84 7.26 23.67
C ALA A 142 16.14 8.54 23.20
N ARG A 143 15.86 8.66 21.90
CA ARG A 143 15.08 9.78 21.33
C ARG A 143 13.67 9.84 21.89
N VAL A 144 12.96 8.72 22.01
CA VAL A 144 11.63 8.65 22.64
C VAL A 144 11.70 9.09 24.10
N ALA A 145 12.69 8.62 24.86
CA ALA A 145 12.90 9.00 26.25
C ALA A 145 13.18 10.51 26.40
N MET A 146 14.05 11.09 25.55
CA MET A 146 14.35 12.53 25.55
C MET A 146 13.13 13.41 25.26
N MET A 147 12.19 12.91 24.46
CA MET A 147 10.95 13.61 24.13
C MET A 147 9.91 13.56 25.24
N SER A 148 10.18 12.83 26.33
CA SER A 148 9.35 12.72 27.53
C SER A 148 10.00 13.45 28.70
N SER A 149 9.19 14.12 29.52
CA SER A 149 9.65 14.89 30.69
C SER A 149 9.58 14.10 32.00
N ARG A 150 9.51 12.76 31.95
CA ARG A 150 9.38 11.92 33.15
C ARG A 150 10.76 11.60 33.72
N ILE A 151 10.87 11.59 35.06
CA ILE A 151 12.13 11.29 35.77
C ILE A 151 12.67 9.89 35.42
N GLU A 152 11.77 8.91 35.24
CA GLU A 152 12.12 7.54 34.84
C GLU A 152 12.76 7.46 33.45
N ASP A 153 12.43 8.39 32.55
CA ASP A 153 12.99 8.45 31.21
C ASP A 153 14.40 9.06 31.20
N VAL A 154 14.75 9.89 32.20
CA VAL A 154 16.10 10.45 32.36
C VAL A 154 17.11 9.38 32.76
N SER A 155 16.78 8.52 33.73
CA SER A 155 17.67 7.40 34.10
C SER A 155 17.80 6.37 32.98
N LYS A 156 16.71 6.12 32.25
CA LYS A 156 16.69 5.26 31.06
C LYS A 156 17.54 5.84 29.93
N LEU A 157 17.54 7.15 29.72
CA LEU A 157 18.39 7.80 28.72
C LEU A 157 19.88 7.56 28.99
N THR A 158 20.32 7.70 30.25
CA THR A 158 21.71 7.45 30.62
C THR A 158 22.12 6.01 30.35
N SER A 159 21.30 5.03 30.76
CA SER A 159 21.61 3.61 30.53
C SER A 159 21.56 3.19 29.06
N LEU A 160 20.79 3.89 28.22
CA LEU A 160 20.80 3.68 26.77
C LEU A 160 22.05 4.24 26.12
N LYS A 161 22.50 5.44 26.53
CA LYS A 161 23.76 6.02 26.03
C LYS A 161 24.96 5.12 26.32
N GLU A 162 25.02 4.49 27.50
CA GLU A 162 26.08 3.56 27.90
C GLU A 162 26.14 2.26 27.06
N GLN A 163 25.11 1.93 26.29
CA GLN A 163 25.08 0.76 25.40
C GLN A 163 25.72 1.03 24.04
N LEU A 164 26.00 2.29 23.70
CA LEU A 164 26.66 2.68 22.46
C LEU A 164 28.10 3.11 22.76
N GLU A 165 29.01 2.85 21.83
CA GLU A 165 30.35 3.42 21.90
C GLU A 165 30.29 4.94 21.69
N ASP A 166 31.15 5.70 22.38
CA ASP A 166 31.15 7.17 22.28
C ASP A 166 31.42 7.69 20.87
N THR A 167 32.11 6.90 20.04
CA THR A 167 32.45 7.22 18.64
C THR A 167 31.45 6.68 17.62
N ASP A 168 30.43 5.93 18.06
CA ASP A 168 29.37 5.42 17.20
C ASP A 168 28.49 6.58 16.68
N ILE A 169 28.09 6.52 15.41
CA ILE A 169 27.35 7.62 14.78
C ILE A 169 26.04 7.96 15.50
N TRP A 170 25.33 6.94 16.01
CA TRP A 170 24.09 7.14 16.74
C TRP A 170 24.33 7.79 18.10
N SER A 171 25.43 7.44 18.78
CA SER A 171 25.85 8.09 20.02
C SER A 171 26.13 9.57 19.79
N LEU A 172 26.86 9.90 18.71
CA LEU A 172 27.16 11.28 18.33
C LEU A 172 25.88 12.08 18.04
N TYR A 173 24.91 11.49 17.33
CA TYR A 173 23.60 12.12 17.13
C TYR A 173 22.85 12.33 18.44
N LEU A 174 22.86 11.37 19.38
CA LEU A 174 22.24 11.54 20.70
C LEU A 174 22.87 12.67 21.48
N GLN A 175 24.20 12.79 21.47
CA GLN A 175 24.92 13.87 22.14
C GLN A 175 24.54 15.23 21.54
N TYR A 176 24.50 15.35 20.21
CA TYR A 176 24.05 16.59 19.56
C TYR A 176 22.61 16.95 19.95
N ASN A 177 21.70 15.97 19.87
CA ASN A 177 20.29 16.21 20.21
C ASN A 177 20.11 16.56 21.70
N SER A 178 20.95 15.99 22.58
CA SER A 178 20.97 16.30 24.02
C SER A 178 21.32 17.77 24.23
N ALA A 179 22.34 18.26 23.52
CA ALA A 179 22.75 19.65 23.63
C ALA A 179 21.66 20.61 23.12
N VAL A 180 20.99 20.26 22.02
CA VAL A 180 19.85 21.02 21.51
C VAL A 180 18.70 21.03 22.52
N ALA A 181 18.36 19.90 23.12
CA ALA A 181 17.32 19.83 24.14
C ALA A 181 17.67 20.67 25.39
N ALA A 182 18.95 20.70 25.79
CA ALA A 182 19.43 21.57 26.86
C ALA A 182 19.28 23.06 26.51
N LEU A 183 19.56 23.45 25.25
CA LEU A 183 19.31 24.82 24.77
C LEU A 183 17.82 25.18 24.83
N ASP A 184 16.94 24.28 24.38
CA ASP A 184 15.48 24.48 24.41
C ASP A 184 14.95 24.60 25.84
N ALA A 185 15.55 23.87 26.78
CA ALA A 185 15.26 23.98 28.21
C ALA A 185 15.86 25.24 28.87
N GLY A 186 16.68 26.01 28.15
CA GLY A 186 17.37 27.19 28.65
C GLY A 186 18.64 26.91 29.46
N ASP A 187 19.09 25.65 29.53
CA ASP A 187 20.36 25.26 30.17
C ASP A 187 21.53 25.41 29.19
N VAL A 188 21.92 26.67 29.03
CA VAL A 188 22.98 27.10 28.13
C VAL A 188 24.34 26.51 28.48
N ALA A 189 24.64 26.37 29.78
CA ALA A 189 25.94 25.90 30.24
C ALA A 189 26.14 24.41 29.92
N THR A 190 25.11 23.60 30.16
CA THR A 190 25.12 22.19 29.79
C THR A 190 25.22 22.01 28.29
N ALA A 191 24.43 22.76 27.50
CA ALA A 191 24.51 22.70 26.05
C ALA A 191 25.89 23.06 25.49
N GLU A 192 26.55 24.09 26.03
CA GLU A 192 27.90 24.46 25.64
C GLU A 192 28.89 23.32 25.89
N ALA A 193 28.86 22.74 27.09
CA ALA A 193 29.76 21.66 27.49
C ALA A 193 29.54 20.39 26.65
N GLU A 194 28.28 20.04 26.35
CA GLU A 194 27.95 18.89 25.50
C GLU A 194 28.42 19.10 24.05
N LEU A 195 28.21 20.30 23.47
CA LEU A 195 28.71 20.61 22.12
C LEU A 195 30.23 20.58 22.03
N GLN A 196 30.94 21.14 23.02
CA GLN A 196 32.40 21.09 23.07
C GLN A 196 32.92 19.65 23.15
N THR A 197 32.28 18.83 23.99
CA THR A 197 32.62 17.42 24.15
C THR A 197 32.41 16.65 22.85
N LEU A 198 31.26 16.85 22.19
CA LEU A 198 30.93 16.24 20.90
C LEU A 198 31.97 16.61 19.83
N ILE A 199 32.30 17.89 19.69
CA ILE A 199 33.31 18.37 18.74
C ILE A 199 34.66 17.68 19.00
N ALA A 200 35.08 17.62 20.27
CA ALA A 200 36.34 16.98 20.64
C ALA A 200 36.37 15.48 20.33
N ILE A 201 35.27 14.76 20.58
CA ILE A 201 35.14 13.33 20.25
C ILE A 201 35.28 13.12 18.74
N ILE A 202 34.53 13.87 17.92
CA ILE A 202 34.56 13.70 16.46
C ILE A 202 35.94 14.03 15.89
N GLN A 203 36.60 15.08 16.38
CA GLN A 203 37.94 15.45 15.92
C GLN A 203 39.02 14.43 16.28
N GLN A 204 38.84 13.73 17.40
CA GLN A 204 39.79 12.71 17.87
C GLN A 204 39.53 11.33 17.24
N SER A 205 38.37 11.13 16.59
CA SER A 205 37.94 9.85 16.02
C SER A 205 38.19 9.72 14.51
N ALA A 206 39.28 10.30 13.99
CA ALA A 206 39.62 10.29 12.56
C ALA A 206 39.68 8.87 11.94
N ASP A 207 40.03 7.85 12.72
CA ASP A 207 40.12 6.44 12.27
C ASP A 207 38.87 5.59 12.58
N SER A 208 37.70 6.19 12.88
CA SER A 208 36.48 5.40 13.13
C SER A 208 35.92 4.74 11.87
N ALA A 209 35.22 3.61 12.04
CA ALA A 209 34.57 2.84 10.97
C ALA A 209 33.34 3.55 10.35
N GLU A 210 32.88 4.65 10.95
CA GLU A 210 31.71 5.40 10.50
C GLU A 210 31.96 6.22 9.22
N PRO A 211 30.90 6.52 8.43
CA PRO A 211 31.03 7.30 7.20
C PRO A 211 31.60 8.71 7.46
N GLU A 212 32.75 9.01 6.85
CA GLU A 212 33.45 10.30 7.04
C GLU A 212 32.54 11.50 6.78
N ALA A 213 31.79 11.49 5.67
CA ALA A 213 30.92 12.60 5.28
C ALA A 213 29.83 12.90 6.32
N GLU A 214 29.32 11.87 7.00
CA GLU A 214 28.28 12.02 8.03
C GLU A 214 28.87 12.60 9.31
N ARG A 215 30.05 12.13 9.71
CA ARG A 215 30.81 12.71 10.84
C ARG A 215 31.19 14.16 10.60
N GLU A 216 31.72 14.48 9.42
CA GLU A 216 32.08 15.85 9.04
C GLU A 216 30.84 16.76 9.06
N GLY A 217 29.70 16.29 8.52
CA GLY A 217 28.44 17.01 8.56
C GLY A 217 27.96 17.30 9.98
N LEU A 218 28.04 16.31 10.88
CA LEU A 218 27.65 16.48 12.27
C LEU A 218 28.62 17.40 13.04
N LEU A 219 29.92 17.31 12.76
CA LEU A 219 30.94 18.20 13.31
C LEU A 219 30.67 19.66 12.93
N ASP A 220 30.44 19.92 11.65
CA ASP A 220 30.13 21.25 11.14
C ASP A 220 28.83 21.78 11.76
N ARG A 221 27.82 20.93 11.92
CA ARG A 221 26.58 21.29 12.59
C ARG A 221 26.78 21.65 14.06
N ALA A 222 27.57 20.86 14.79
CA ALA A 222 27.89 21.11 16.19
C ALA A 222 28.68 22.41 16.37
N ARG A 223 29.69 22.65 15.53
CA ARG A 223 30.48 23.89 15.49
C ARG A 223 29.61 25.10 15.22
N LEU A 224 28.71 25.02 14.24
CA LEU A 224 27.79 26.11 13.93
C LEU A 224 26.87 26.44 15.12
N SER A 225 26.29 25.41 15.75
CA SER A 225 25.44 25.58 16.95
C SER A 225 26.22 26.22 18.11
N LEU A 226 27.46 25.79 18.36
CA LEU A 226 28.32 26.35 19.40
C LEU A 226 28.73 27.80 19.08
N ALA A 227 29.06 28.09 17.83
CA ALA A 227 29.41 29.44 17.40
C ALA A 227 28.24 30.42 17.55
N ARG A 228 27.01 29.98 17.23
CA ARG A 228 25.78 30.77 17.44
C ARG A 228 25.53 31.04 18.92
N LEU A 229 25.82 30.07 19.78
CA LEU A 229 25.77 30.25 21.22
C LEU A 229 26.75 31.35 21.67
N TYR A 230 27.99 31.32 21.16
CA TYR A 230 28.99 32.35 21.42
C TYR A 230 28.59 33.73 20.91
N LEU A 231 28.00 33.80 19.71
CA LEU A 231 27.47 35.05 19.15
C LEU A 231 26.39 35.66 20.04
N ARG A 232 25.45 34.84 20.52
CA ARG A 232 24.37 35.29 21.40
C ARG A 232 24.89 35.86 22.72
N ASP A 233 25.95 35.25 23.27
CA ASP A 233 26.57 35.68 24.53
C ASP A 233 27.62 36.79 24.33
N GLY A 234 27.80 37.31 23.11
CA GLY A 234 28.79 38.35 22.77
C GLY A 234 30.25 37.90 22.81
N ARG A 235 30.50 36.58 22.84
CA ARG A 235 31.84 35.96 22.85
C ARG A 235 32.40 35.85 21.43
N PHE A 236 32.59 37.00 20.77
CA PHE A 236 32.97 37.05 19.35
C PHE A 236 34.31 36.38 19.04
N ASP A 237 35.28 36.45 19.95
CA ASP A 237 36.60 35.80 19.78
C ASP A 237 36.45 34.28 19.66
N ALA A 238 35.70 33.66 20.58
CA ALA A 238 35.45 32.23 20.59
C ALA A 238 34.62 31.79 19.38
N ALA A 239 33.65 32.60 18.96
CA ALA A 239 32.89 32.33 17.73
C ALA A 239 33.79 32.31 16.49
N LEU A 240 34.71 33.28 16.37
CA LEU A 240 35.63 33.37 15.23
C LEU A 240 36.62 32.20 15.16
N GLU A 241 37.06 31.69 16.31
CA GLU A 241 37.93 30.50 16.38
C GLU A 241 37.21 29.29 15.79
N ILE A 242 36.01 28.98 16.30
CA ILE A 242 35.22 27.84 15.85
C ILE A 242 34.82 27.96 14.37
N LEU A 243 34.36 29.14 13.95
CA LEU A 243 33.91 29.37 12.57
C LEU A 243 35.08 29.42 11.58
N GLY A 244 36.27 29.81 12.03
CA GLY A 244 37.49 29.83 11.21
C GLY A 244 37.98 28.43 10.84
N ASP A 245 37.66 27.43 11.66
CA ASP A 245 38.03 26.02 11.44
C ASP A 245 37.04 25.24 10.57
N MET A 246 35.94 25.87 10.15
CA MET A 246 34.92 25.23 9.31
C MET A 246 35.31 25.24 7.83
N PRO A 247 35.01 24.17 7.07
CA PRO A 247 35.31 24.08 5.66
C PRO A 247 34.44 25.04 4.84
N LEU A 248 35.04 25.71 3.85
CA LEU A 248 34.32 26.65 2.99
C LEU A 248 33.34 25.96 2.03
N ASN A 249 33.45 24.66 1.79
CA ASN A 249 32.64 23.93 0.79
C ASN A 249 31.65 22.92 1.42
N GLY A 250 31.49 22.92 2.75
CA GLY A 250 30.56 22.03 3.46
C GLY A 250 29.10 22.44 3.34
N VAL A 251 28.19 21.56 3.76
CA VAL A 251 26.72 21.77 3.72
C VAL A 251 26.29 23.00 4.52
N PHE A 252 27.02 23.35 5.57
CA PHE A 252 26.74 24.51 6.44
C PHE A 252 27.64 25.72 6.18
N ALA A 253 28.46 25.69 5.12
CA ALA A 253 29.49 26.72 4.89
C ALA A 253 28.91 28.13 4.72
N ASP A 254 27.78 28.27 4.05
CA ASP A 254 27.13 29.57 3.85
C ASP A 254 26.61 30.18 5.17
N GLN A 255 26.08 29.32 6.05
CA GLN A 255 25.64 29.71 7.39
C GLN A 255 26.85 30.12 8.25
N ALA A 256 27.90 29.30 8.23
CA ALA A 256 29.13 29.58 8.96
C ALA A 256 29.81 30.88 8.49
N LEU A 257 29.85 31.13 7.18
CA LEU A 257 30.44 32.34 6.62
C LEU A 257 29.66 33.61 7.01
N PHE A 258 28.33 33.51 7.10
CA PHE A 258 27.50 34.59 7.60
C PHE A 258 27.72 34.85 9.09
N ASP A 259 27.68 33.79 9.91
CA ASP A 259 27.93 33.88 11.35
C ASP A 259 29.35 34.40 11.63
N TYR A 260 30.32 34.06 10.77
CA TYR A 260 31.68 34.57 10.82
C TYR A 260 31.71 36.08 10.58
N ALA A 261 30.92 36.58 9.63
CA ALA A 261 30.82 38.00 9.36
C ALA A 261 30.22 38.77 10.56
N ILE A 262 29.19 38.21 11.20
CA ILE A 262 28.63 38.79 12.43
C ILE A 262 29.70 38.83 13.53
N ALA A 263 30.41 37.73 13.76
CA ALA A 263 31.43 37.64 14.78
C ALA A 263 32.57 38.64 14.54
N ALA A 264 33.06 38.74 13.29
CA ALA A 264 34.09 39.69 12.89
C ALA A 264 33.62 41.15 13.06
N ALA A 265 32.37 41.47 12.70
CA ALA A 265 31.82 42.81 12.91
C ALA A 265 31.74 43.15 14.42
N GLY A 266 31.26 42.22 15.24
CA GLY A 266 31.18 42.37 16.70
C GLY A 266 32.54 42.53 17.39
N GLN A 267 33.58 41.89 16.86
CA GLN A 267 34.97 42.02 17.33
C GLN A 267 35.66 43.32 16.83
N GLY A 268 34.96 44.19 16.11
CA GLY A 268 35.55 45.42 15.55
C GLY A 268 36.46 45.18 14.35
N ARG A 269 36.26 44.08 13.60
CA ARG A 269 36.96 43.77 12.34
C ARG A 269 36.02 43.85 11.12
N PRO A 270 35.46 45.04 10.81
CA PRO A 270 34.44 45.17 9.78
C PRO A 270 34.96 44.89 8.36
N ASP A 271 36.26 45.03 8.09
CA ASP A 271 36.84 44.65 6.79
C ASP A 271 36.68 43.14 6.53
N ARG A 272 37.00 42.30 7.53
CA ARG A 272 36.82 40.84 7.42
C ARG A 272 35.36 40.44 7.31
N ALA A 273 34.49 41.14 8.03
CA ALA A 273 33.05 40.92 7.92
C ALA A 273 32.55 41.22 6.50
N LEU A 274 33.03 42.31 5.90
CA LEU A 274 32.66 42.66 4.54
C LEU A 274 33.18 41.65 3.51
N ASP A 275 34.44 41.20 3.64
CA ASP A 275 35.03 40.18 2.75
C ASP A 275 34.24 38.87 2.79
N ALA A 276 33.83 38.43 3.99
CA ALA A 276 33.00 37.24 4.16
C ALA A 276 31.62 37.40 3.50
N LEU A 277 30.96 38.53 3.69
CA LEU A 277 29.66 38.81 3.08
C LEU A 277 29.74 39.01 1.56
N ASP A 278 30.83 39.56 1.04
CA ASP A 278 31.07 39.69 -0.40
C ASP A 278 31.28 38.32 -1.04
N THR A 279 32.03 37.45 -0.36
CA THR A 279 32.20 36.03 -0.76
C THR A 279 30.83 35.35 -0.82
N LEU A 280 30.02 35.47 0.23
CA LEU A 280 28.66 34.89 0.27
C LEU A 280 27.72 35.49 -0.80
N SER A 281 27.88 36.77 -1.13
CA SER A 281 27.12 37.44 -2.19
C SER A 281 27.50 36.96 -3.60
N SER A 282 28.70 36.40 -3.77
CA SER A 282 29.19 35.92 -5.07
C SER A 282 28.88 34.45 -5.37
N ARG A 283 28.42 33.67 -4.38
CA ARG A 283 28.06 32.25 -4.57
C ARG A 283 26.82 32.09 -5.45
N ASP A 284 26.73 31.02 -6.21
CA ASP A 284 25.59 30.76 -7.12
C ASP A 284 24.39 30.13 -6.41
N LEU A 285 24.61 29.38 -5.33
CA LEU A 285 23.54 28.65 -4.64
C LEU A 285 22.61 29.58 -3.86
N PHE A 286 21.31 29.36 -4.01
CA PHE A 286 20.25 30.11 -3.33
C PHE A 286 19.82 29.34 -2.09
N LEU A 287 20.45 29.63 -0.94
CA LEU A 287 19.94 29.20 0.37
C LEU A 287 19.14 30.35 1.01
N PRO A 288 18.08 30.07 1.80
CA PRO A 288 17.35 31.08 2.58
C PRO A 288 18.28 32.05 3.35
N TRP A 289 19.42 31.55 3.82
CA TRP A 289 20.44 32.30 4.57
C TRP A 289 21.12 33.46 3.80
N ARG A 290 20.96 33.56 2.47
CA ARG A 290 21.45 34.72 1.71
C ARG A 290 20.55 35.94 1.84
N GLN A 291 19.32 35.77 2.30
CA GLN A 291 18.34 36.85 2.42
C GLN A 291 18.82 37.96 3.36
N GLN A 292 19.48 37.62 4.46
CA GLN A 292 20.03 38.57 5.42
C GLN A 292 21.29 39.34 4.94
N VAL A 293 21.97 38.87 3.88
CA VAL A 293 23.29 39.39 3.46
C VAL A 293 23.25 40.85 2.98
N PRO A 294 22.29 41.29 2.13
CA PRO A 294 22.21 42.69 1.71
C PRO A 294 22.12 43.68 2.87
N PHE A 295 21.28 43.40 3.87
CA PHE A 295 21.19 44.20 5.08
C PHE A 295 22.50 44.17 5.88
N ALA A 296 23.07 42.99 6.13
CA ALA A 296 24.31 42.85 6.88
C ALA A 296 25.48 43.61 6.24
N ARG A 297 25.59 43.60 4.90
CA ARG A 297 26.62 44.37 4.17
C ARG A 297 26.47 45.87 4.37
N ALA A 298 25.24 46.37 4.26
CA ALA A 298 24.95 47.78 4.48
C ALA A 298 25.25 48.20 5.93
N TYR A 299 24.92 47.34 6.90
CA TYR A 299 25.23 47.53 8.31
C TYR A 299 26.74 47.54 8.58
N VAL A 300 27.51 46.61 8.01
CA VAL A 300 28.98 46.61 8.16
C VAL A 300 29.59 47.88 7.56
N LEU A 301 29.16 48.31 6.36
CA LEU A 301 29.62 49.58 5.76
C LEU A 301 29.33 50.79 6.65
N GLU A 302 28.22 50.75 7.37
CA GLU A 302 27.90 51.77 8.36
C GLU A 302 28.86 51.72 9.56
N GLN A 303 29.13 50.53 10.11
CA GLN A 303 30.09 50.33 11.21
C GLN A 303 31.51 50.79 10.83
N MET A 304 31.88 50.72 9.54
CA MET A 304 33.12 51.28 9.02
C MET A 304 33.16 52.82 8.95
N ASN A 305 32.12 53.50 9.43
CA ASN A 305 31.93 54.95 9.33
C ASN A 305 31.98 55.45 7.88
N LYS A 306 31.42 54.68 6.93
CA LYS A 306 31.31 55.03 5.50
C LYS A 306 29.85 55.32 5.10
N PRO A 307 29.20 56.35 5.66
CA PRO A 307 27.76 56.60 5.46
C PRO A 307 27.38 56.86 3.99
N GLN A 308 28.30 57.40 3.19
CA GLN A 308 28.11 57.63 1.75
C GLN A 308 28.00 56.33 0.94
N ARG A 309 28.57 55.22 1.44
CA ARG A 309 28.45 53.87 0.86
C ARG A 309 27.34 53.06 1.51
N ALA A 310 27.13 53.23 2.82
CA ALA A 310 26.08 52.53 3.55
C ALA A 310 24.66 52.94 3.12
N LEU A 311 24.41 54.24 2.91
CA LEU A 311 23.10 54.73 2.49
C LEU A 311 22.58 54.09 1.17
N PRO A 312 23.34 54.10 0.06
CA PRO A 312 22.89 53.44 -1.17
C PRO A 312 22.79 51.92 -1.00
N ALA A 313 23.62 51.29 -0.15
CA ALA A 313 23.52 49.85 0.13
C ALA A 313 22.23 49.50 0.88
N PHE A 314 21.81 50.28 1.89
CA PHE A 314 20.53 50.08 2.58
C PHE A 314 19.33 50.30 1.66
N ARG A 315 19.40 51.29 0.76
CA ARG A 315 18.36 51.49 -0.26
C ARG A 315 18.26 50.27 -1.17
N GLN A 316 19.39 49.78 -1.69
CA GLN A 316 19.43 48.59 -2.56
C GLN A 316 18.89 47.34 -1.83
N ALA A 317 19.24 47.16 -0.56
CA ALA A 317 18.70 46.07 0.25
C ALA A 317 17.18 46.19 0.41
N ALA A 318 16.67 47.38 0.76
CA ALA A 318 15.24 47.61 0.89
C ALA A 318 14.47 47.37 -0.42
N ASP A 319 14.99 47.84 -1.56
CA ASP A 319 14.36 47.63 -2.86
C ASP A 319 14.34 46.13 -3.24
N LEU A 320 15.42 45.41 -2.94
CA LEU A 320 15.51 43.96 -3.15
C LEU A 320 14.49 43.20 -2.29
N TYR A 321 14.40 43.51 -0.99
CA TYR A 321 13.44 42.84 -0.10
C TYR A 321 12.00 43.12 -0.51
N GLN A 322 11.69 44.36 -0.88
CA GLN A 322 10.37 44.71 -1.40
C GLN A 322 10.02 43.88 -2.65
N ALA A 323 10.93 43.79 -3.62
CA ALA A 323 10.71 43.00 -4.83
C ALA A 323 10.53 41.50 -4.53
N ARG A 324 11.31 40.94 -3.59
CA ARG A 324 11.18 39.53 -3.19
C ARG A 324 9.88 39.23 -2.44
N ILE A 325 9.44 40.14 -1.57
CA ILE A 325 8.14 40.02 -0.90
C ILE A 325 7.01 40.00 -1.93
N GLU A 326 7.05 40.89 -2.93
CA GLU A 326 6.07 40.93 -4.03
C GLU A 326 6.09 39.64 -4.87
N GLU A 327 7.27 39.06 -5.10
CA GLU A 327 7.42 37.78 -5.79
C GLU A 327 6.82 36.62 -4.98
N LEU A 328 7.10 36.55 -3.67
CA LEU A 328 6.51 35.55 -2.79
C LEU A 328 4.98 35.67 -2.72
N ASP A 329 4.44 36.90 -2.68
CA ASP A 329 2.99 37.12 -2.75
C ASP A 329 2.39 36.57 -4.06
N ILE A 330 3.08 36.75 -5.19
CA ILE A 330 2.64 36.19 -6.47
C ILE A 330 2.67 34.66 -6.46
N ILE A 331 3.75 34.06 -5.93
CA ILE A 331 3.90 32.61 -5.81
C ILE A 331 2.78 32.05 -4.93
N ARG A 332 2.57 32.64 -3.76
CA ARG A 332 1.55 32.23 -2.79
C ARG A 332 0.14 32.32 -3.38
N ASN A 333 -0.19 33.41 -4.06
CA ASN A 333 -1.51 33.58 -4.71
C ASN A 333 -1.76 32.60 -5.87
N ARG A 334 -0.71 32.00 -6.44
CA ARG A 334 -0.77 30.99 -7.51
C ARG A 334 -0.52 29.57 -6.98
N LEU A 335 -0.32 29.40 -5.68
CA LEU A 335 0.01 28.13 -5.08
C LEU A 335 -1.16 27.16 -5.25
N THR A 336 -0.92 26.16 -6.07
CA THR A 336 -1.80 25.04 -6.38
C THR A 336 -0.96 23.76 -6.35
N GLU A 337 -1.63 22.60 -6.25
CA GLU A 337 -0.92 21.32 -6.34
C GLU A 337 -0.13 21.22 -7.66
N GLU A 338 -0.74 21.61 -8.78
CA GLU A 338 -0.08 21.60 -10.09
C GLU A 338 1.20 22.45 -10.09
N SER A 339 1.12 23.68 -9.58
CA SER A 339 2.30 24.55 -9.50
C SER A 339 3.37 24.03 -8.54
N LEU A 340 2.99 23.33 -7.47
CA LEU A 340 3.92 22.71 -6.52
C LEU A 340 4.62 21.52 -7.18
N MET A 341 3.85 20.59 -7.76
CA MET A 341 4.40 19.39 -8.42
C MET A 341 5.29 19.75 -9.61
N ALA A 342 5.00 20.84 -10.32
CA ALA A 342 5.84 21.34 -11.40
C ALA A 342 7.22 21.81 -10.94
N GLN A 343 7.39 22.08 -9.64
CA GLN A 343 8.67 22.47 -9.05
C GLN A 343 9.43 21.30 -8.41
N LEU A 344 8.88 20.08 -8.49
CA LEU A 344 9.42 18.88 -7.87
C LEU A 344 9.86 17.87 -8.93
N ASP A 345 11.15 17.53 -8.89
CA ASP A 345 11.75 16.52 -9.75
C ASP A 345 11.75 15.17 -9.04
N PHE A 346 10.83 14.30 -9.45
CA PHE A 346 10.71 12.94 -8.92
C PHE A 346 11.66 11.98 -9.62
N THR A 347 12.42 11.21 -8.84
CA THR A 347 13.22 10.11 -9.39
C THR A 347 12.31 8.93 -9.73
N ARG A 348 12.40 8.41 -10.95
CA ARG A 348 11.52 7.34 -11.45
C ARG A 348 12.31 6.17 -12.01
N ASP A 349 11.71 4.98 -11.97
CA ASP A 349 12.16 3.77 -12.66
C ASP A 349 11.10 3.26 -13.65
N SER A 350 11.17 1.98 -14.05
CA SER A 350 10.19 1.35 -14.94
C SER A 350 8.79 1.24 -14.34
N ASP A 351 8.70 1.24 -13.01
CA ASP A 351 7.52 0.80 -12.26
C ASP A 351 6.86 1.96 -11.49
N GLY A 352 7.55 3.10 -11.33
CA GLY A 352 6.93 4.32 -10.83
C GLY A 352 7.90 5.36 -10.28
N ILE A 353 7.42 6.11 -9.29
CA ILE A 353 8.27 7.02 -8.50
C ILE A 353 9.01 6.17 -7.46
N LEU A 354 10.32 6.34 -7.37
CA LEU A 354 11.12 5.62 -6.40
C LEU A 354 10.80 6.08 -4.98
N THR A 355 10.47 5.11 -4.12
CA THR A 355 10.35 5.29 -2.69
C THR A 355 11.54 4.69 -1.94
N ASP A 356 11.75 5.11 -0.69
CA ASP A 356 12.56 4.35 0.24
C ASP A 356 11.75 3.24 0.93
N SER A 357 12.40 2.49 1.82
CA SER A 357 11.81 1.36 2.56
C SER A 357 10.65 1.76 3.48
N TYR A 358 10.40 3.05 3.66
CA TYR A 358 9.35 3.62 4.51
C TYR A 358 8.35 4.46 3.71
N GLY A 359 8.36 4.35 2.37
CA GLY A 359 7.41 5.03 1.49
C GLY A 359 7.74 6.49 1.17
N ARG A 360 8.90 7.02 1.61
CA ARG A 360 9.27 8.42 1.29
C ARG A 360 9.67 8.56 -0.16
N LEU A 361 9.20 9.62 -0.79
CA LEU A 361 9.41 9.85 -2.21
C LEU A 361 10.78 10.48 -2.45
N ARG A 362 11.53 9.93 -3.41
CA ARG A 362 12.81 10.51 -3.84
C ARG A 362 12.57 11.71 -4.75
N VAL A 363 12.51 12.89 -4.12
CA VAL A 363 12.21 14.16 -4.78
C VAL A 363 13.33 15.17 -4.59
N GLN A 364 13.60 15.96 -5.64
CA GLN A 364 14.51 17.10 -5.60
C GLN A 364 13.73 18.38 -5.94
N PRO A 365 13.95 19.49 -5.22
CA PRO A 365 13.39 20.77 -5.64
C PRO A 365 14.10 21.29 -6.89
N SER A 366 13.32 21.86 -7.80
CA SER A 366 13.84 22.75 -8.85
C SER A 366 14.39 24.08 -8.31
N ASP A 367 13.84 24.55 -7.18
CA ASP A 367 14.31 25.73 -6.43
C ASP A 367 14.73 25.35 -5.00
N PHE A 368 16.01 25.61 -4.68
CA PHE A 368 16.61 25.37 -3.38
C PHE A 368 15.89 26.08 -2.20
N GLY A 369 15.07 27.11 -2.47
CA GLY A 369 14.26 27.78 -1.45
C GLY A 369 13.29 26.86 -0.70
N MET A 370 12.91 25.71 -1.28
CA MET A 370 12.02 24.74 -0.64
C MET A 370 12.75 23.57 0.04
N ALA A 371 14.08 23.50 -0.06
CA ALA A 371 14.84 22.32 0.36
C ALA A 371 14.60 21.94 1.84
N GLU A 372 14.45 22.93 2.72
CA GLU A 372 14.21 22.69 4.15
C GLU A 372 12.83 22.07 4.43
N VAL A 373 11.77 22.57 3.77
CA VAL A 373 10.43 21.99 3.90
C VAL A 373 10.36 20.63 3.24
N LEU A 374 10.95 20.46 2.06
CA LEU A 374 11.00 19.16 1.39
C LEU A 374 11.74 18.11 2.22
N ALA A 375 12.76 18.50 2.97
CA ALA A 375 13.48 17.61 3.87
C ALA A 375 12.71 17.31 5.17
N SER A 376 11.63 18.05 5.47
CA SER A 376 10.84 17.83 6.67
C SER A 376 10.01 16.53 6.58
N GLU A 377 9.94 15.81 7.69
CA GLU A 377 9.20 14.55 7.78
C GLU A 377 7.71 14.73 7.51
N THR A 378 7.11 15.81 8.05
CA THR A 378 5.68 16.11 7.86
C THR A 378 5.32 16.38 6.41
N PHE A 379 6.25 16.96 5.64
CA PHE A 379 6.05 17.20 4.22
C PHE A 379 6.20 15.92 3.41
N GLN A 380 7.25 15.14 3.68
CA GLN A 380 7.46 13.85 3.01
C GLN A 380 6.30 12.90 3.23
N GLN A 381 5.77 12.84 4.45
CA GLN A 381 4.58 12.05 4.77
C GLN A 381 3.35 12.53 4.00
N ALA A 382 3.07 13.83 3.98
CA ALA A 382 1.94 14.39 3.24
C ALA A 382 2.07 14.17 1.72
N LEU A 383 3.29 14.21 1.20
CA LEU A 383 3.58 13.95 -0.21
C LEU A 383 3.39 12.47 -0.56
N ALA A 384 3.87 11.56 0.29
CA ALA A 384 3.68 10.12 0.15
C ALA A 384 2.20 9.73 0.17
N GLU A 385 1.44 10.21 1.17
CA GLU A 385 0.00 9.97 1.30
C GLU A 385 -0.76 10.45 0.05
N LEU A 386 -0.42 11.65 -0.45
CA LEU A 386 -1.03 12.16 -1.68
C LEU A 386 -0.77 11.25 -2.89
N ASN A 387 0.47 10.75 -3.02
CA ASN A 387 0.85 9.83 -4.10
C ASN A 387 0.14 8.46 -3.99
N GLU A 388 0.04 7.90 -2.79
CA GLU A 388 -0.69 6.65 -2.52
C GLU A 388 -2.18 6.78 -2.89
N LEU A 389 -2.80 7.90 -2.51
CA LEU A 389 -4.20 8.18 -2.84
C LEU A 389 -4.43 8.34 -4.35
N TYR A 390 -3.47 8.91 -5.09
CA TYR A 390 -3.53 8.95 -6.55
C TYR A 390 -3.46 7.56 -7.18
N GLN A 391 -2.58 6.71 -6.67
CA GLN A 391 -2.50 5.32 -7.11
C GLN A 391 -3.83 4.59 -6.83
N MET A 392 -4.42 4.78 -5.63
CA MET A 392 -5.72 4.21 -5.29
C MET A 392 -6.86 4.72 -6.20
N GLN A 393 -6.87 6.02 -6.52
CA GLN A 393 -7.83 6.59 -7.48
C GLN A 393 -7.68 5.94 -8.86
N SER A 394 -6.44 5.80 -9.35
CA SER A 394 -6.17 5.18 -10.66
C SER A 394 -6.62 3.72 -10.70
N PHE A 395 -6.37 2.98 -9.62
CA PHE A 395 -6.80 1.59 -9.47
C PHE A 395 -8.32 1.46 -9.47
N ILE A 396 -9.02 2.30 -8.70
CA ILE A 396 -10.49 2.30 -8.68
C ILE A 396 -11.06 2.59 -10.08
N ALA A 397 -10.51 3.58 -10.78
CA ALA A 397 -10.94 3.92 -12.14
C ALA A 397 -10.70 2.76 -13.12
N GLU A 398 -9.54 2.10 -13.03
CA GLU A 398 -9.23 0.93 -13.83
C GLU A 398 -10.22 -0.23 -13.56
N ARG A 399 -10.46 -0.55 -12.28
CA ARG A 399 -11.40 -1.62 -11.89
C ARG A 399 -12.83 -1.29 -12.31
N GLN A 400 -13.24 -0.03 -12.20
CA GLN A 400 -14.54 0.43 -12.69
C GLN A 400 -14.71 0.22 -14.20
N SER A 401 -13.66 0.47 -14.99
CA SER A 401 -13.69 0.24 -16.44
C SER A 401 -13.93 -1.23 -16.83
N ARG A 402 -13.53 -2.18 -15.97
CA ARG A 402 -13.69 -3.61 -16.22
C ARG A 402 -15.14 -4.10 -16.05
N PHE A 403 -16.01 -3.36 -15.36
CA PHE A 403 -17.40 -3.78 -15.16
C PHE A 403 -18.21 -3.89 -16.44
N GLU A 404 -17.89 -3.10 -17.47
CA GLU A 404 -18.52 -3.24 -18.78
C GLU A 404 -18.32 -4.65 -19.34
N SER A 405 -17.10 -5.18 -19.22
CA SER A 405 -16.78 -6.54 -19.69
C SER A 405 -17.57 -7.61 -18.93
N PHE A 406 -17.75 -7.43 -17.61
CA PHE A 406 -18.57 -8.34 -16.81
C PHE A 406 -20.06 -8.26 -17.19
N ARG A 407 -20.57 -7.07 -17.51
CA ARG A 407 -21.95 -6.88 -17.96
C ARG A 407 -22.20 -7.55 -19.31
N ILE A 408 -21.30 -7.36 -20.27
CA ILE A 408 -21.34 -8.04 -21.58
C ILE A 408 -21.29 -9.56 -21.39
N MET A 409 -20.44 -10.06 -20.50
CA MET A 409 -20.37 -11.50 -20.20
C MET A 409 -21.70 -12.02 -19.63
N LEU A 410 -22.32 -11.30 -18.68
CA LEU A 410 -23.61 -11.69 -18.11
C LEU A 410 -24.70 -11.73 -19.19
N GLU A 411 -24.82 -10.68 -19.99
CA GLU A 411 -25.81 -10.59 -21.07
C GLU A 411 -25.62 -11.71 -22.09
N THR A 412 -24.38 -11.94 -22.53
CA THR A 412 -24.06 -13.01 -23.49
C THR A 412 -24.42 -14.38 -22.93
N ARG A 413 -24.14 -14.64 -21.64
CA ARG A 413 -24.49 -15.91 -21.00
C ARG A 413 -25.99 -16.11 -20.92
N GLU A 414 -26.75 -15.07 -20.60
CA GLU A 414 -28.21 -15.15 -20.54
C GLU A 414 -28.81 -15.42 -21.93
N GLN A 415 -28.35 -14.71 -22.96
CA GLN A 415 -28.77 -14.96 -24.33
C GLN A 415 -28.48 -16.41 -24.77
N GLN A 416 -27.26 -16.90 -24.52
CA GLN A 416 -26.89 -18.30 -24.82
C GLN A 416 -27.73 -19.31 -24.04
N ARG A 417 -28.05 -19.02 -22.78
CA ARG A 417 -28.93 -19.84 -21.93
C ARG A 417 -30.33 -19.95 -22.54
N GLN A 418 -30.92 -18.82 -22.93
CA GLN A 418 -32.24 -18.79 -23.56
C GLN A 418 -32.29 -19.60 -24.86
N VAL A 419 -31.26 -19.49 -25.71
CA VAL A 419 -31.14 -20.30 -26.94
C VAL A 419 -31.08 -21.80 -26.61
N ARG A 420 -30.21 -22.22 -25.69
CA ARG A 420 -30.08 -23.63 -25.29
C ARG A 420 -31.35 -24.18 -24.66
N ILE A 421 -32.06 -23.40 -23.86
CA ILE A 421 -33.35 -23.77 -23.29
C ILE A 421 -34.37 -24.02 -24.40
N ALA A 422 -34.45 -23.13 -25.39
CA ALA A 422 -35.36 -23.29 -26.51
C ALA A 422 -35.05 -24.54 -27.35
N GLU A 423 -33.78 -24.79 -27.66
CA GLU A 423 -33.32 -25.99 -28.36
C GLU A 423 -33.61 -27.28 -27.58
N THR A 424 -33.31 -27.28 -26.28
CA THR A 424 -33.55 -28.43 -25.40
C THR A 424 -35.05 -28.72 -25.28
N ARG A 425 -35.89 -27.70 -25.16
CA ARG A 425 -37.35 -27.88 -25.11
C ARG A 425 -37.88 -28.53 -26.39
N ARG A 426 -37.44 -28.07 -27.57
CA ARG A 426 -37.82 -28.70 -28.86
C ARG A 426 -37.37 -30.16 -28.92
N ALA A 427 -36.16 -30.46 -28.45
CA ALA A 427 -35.67 -31.84 -28.41
C ALA A 427 -36.51 -32.72 -27.46
N LEU A 428 -36.87 -32.23 -26.28
CA LEU A 428 -37.75 -32.93 -25.34
C LEU A 428 -39.15 -33.16 -25.91
N GLU A 429 -39.73 -32.16 -26.60
CA GLU A 429 -41.03 -32.29 -27.28
C GLU A 429 -40.98 -33.38 -28.37
N SER A 430 -39.88 -33.45 -29.13
CA SER A 430 -39.70 -34.46 -30.18
C SER A 430 -39.61 -35.91 -29.67
N GLN A 431 -39.20 -36.10 -28.42
CA GLN A 431 -39.14 -37.43 -27.79
C GLN A 431 -40.52 -38.01 -27.47
N GLN A 432 -41.59 -37.21 -27.55
CA GLN A 432 -42.97 -37.65 -27.31
C GLN A 432 -43.13 -38.37 -25.95
N ALA A 433 -42.40 -37.91 -24.93
CA ALA A 433 -42.32 -38.51 -23.60
C ALA A 433 -43.69 -38.88 -22.99
N ASN A 434 -44.71 -38.05 -23.22
CA ASN A 434 -46.06 -38.28 -22.71
C ASN A 434 -46.71 -39.51 -23.36
N GLN A 435 -46.43 -39.78 -24.65
CA GLN A 435 -46.95 -40.98 -25.34
C GLN A 435 -46.32 -42.25 -24.77
N TRP A 436 -45.01 -42.26 -24.51
CA TRP A 436 -44.34 -43.39 -23.88
C TRP A 436 -44.88 -43.69 -22.49
N GLN A 437 -45.20 -42.64 -21.72
CA GLN A 437 -45.81 -42.79 -20.41
C GLN A 437 -47.24 -43.36 -20.51
N THR A 438 -48.05 -42.91 -21.47
CA THR A 438 -49.38 -43.47 -21.71
C THR A 438 -49.31 -44.94 -22.11
N LEU A 439 -48.42 -45.30 -23.04
CA LEU A 439 -48.23 -46.69 -23.48
C LEU A 439 -47.73 -47.59 -22.33
N HIS A 440 -46.84 -47.08 -21.48
CA HIS A 440 -46.36 -47.81 -20.32
C HIS A 440 -47.48 -48.12 -19.32
N GLU A 441 -48.36 -47.16 -19.04
CA GLU A 441 -49.52 -47.38 -18.18
C GLU A 441 -50.52 -48.36 -18.82
N GLU A 442 -50.78 -48.24 -20.13
CA GLU A 442 -51.65 -49.17 -20.86
C GLU A 442 -51.12 -50.61 -20.80
N PHE A 443 -49.81 -50.82 -20.98
CA PHE A 443 -49.21 -52.15 -20.82
C PHE A 443 -49.35 -52.67 -19.40
N ARG A 444 -49.16 -51.80 -18.40
CA ARG A 444 -49.29 -52.18 -16.98
C ARG A 444 -50.70 -52.60 -16.63
N GLU A 445 -51.71 -51.84 -17.07
CA GLU A 445 -53.12 -52.16 -16.87
C GLU A 445 -53.50 -53.44 -17.59
N THR A 446 -53.14 -53.59 -18.86
CA THR A 446 -53.49 -54.76 -19.68
C THR A 446 -52.87 -56.05 -19.10
N ILE A 447 -51.58 -55.99 -18.72
CA ILE A 447 -50.90 -57.13 -18.08
C ILE A 447 -51.54 -57.43 -16.72
N ALA A 448 -51.92 -56.43 -15.93
CA ALA A 448 -52.57 -56.64 -14.63
C ALA A 448 -53.94 -57.32 -14.76
N THR A 449 -54.74 -56.93 -15.75
CA THR A 449 -56.03 -57.58 -16.06
C THR A 449 -55.83 -59.03 -16.49
N ALA A 450 -54.93 -59.29 -17.44
CA ALA A 450 -54.62 -60.65 -17.89
C ALA A 450 -54.08 -61.55 -16.77
N LEU A 451 -53.34 -60.98 -15.80
CA LEU A 451 -52.90 -61.69 -14.60
C LEU A 451 -54.05 -62.05 -13.65
N ALA A 452 -55.07 -61.19 -13.55
CA ALA A 452 -56.22 -61.42 -12.67
C ALA A 452 -57.21 -62.43 -13.25
N GLU A 453 -57.35 -62.47 -14.58
CA GLU A 453 -58.23 -63.39 -15.31
C GLU A 453 -57.58 -64.74 -15.61
N GLU A 454 -56.29 -64.90 -15.29
CA GLU A 454 -55.46 -66.06 -15.67
C GLU A 454 -55.50 -66.35 -17.18
N ASP A 455 -55.50 -65.31 -18.00
CA ASP A 455 -55.60 -65.41 -19.45
C ASP A 455 -54.31 -65.95 -20.06
N ALA A 456 -54.25 -67.27 -20.24
CA ALA A 456 -53.12 -67.95 -20.84
C ALA A 456 -52.90 -67.59 -22.32
N GLN A 457 -53.94 -67.13 -23.03
CA GLN A 457 -53.81 -66.69 -24.42
C GLN A 457 -53.11 -65.33 -24.53
N PHE A 458 -53.27 -64.44 -23.55
CA PHE A 458 -52.59 -63.14 -23.56
C PHE A 458 -51.05 -63.28 -23.54
N PHE A 459 -50.54 -64.18 -22.69
CA PHE A 459 -49.10 -64.36 -22.46
C PHE A 459 -48.37 -65.22 -23.49
N MET A 460 -49.04 -65.65 -24.56
CA MET A 460 -48.40 -66.46 -25.60
C MET A 460 -47.14 -65.79 -26.18
N THR A 461 -46.12 -66.61 -26.44
CA THR A 461 -44.92 -66.19 -27.17
C THR A 461 -45.24 -65.85 -28.63
N ALA A 462 -44.30 -65.20 -29.32
CA ALA A 462 -44.46 -64.92 -30.76
C ALA A 462 -44.66 -66.19 -31.59
N GLU A 463 -44.00 -67.29 -31.21
CA GLU A 463 -44.14 -68.60 -31.87
C GLU A 463 -45.52 -69.22 -31.62
N GLN A 464 -46.01 -69.14 -30.37
CA GLN A 464 -47.36 -69.62 -30.01
C GLN A 464 -48.44 -68.79 -30.72
N LYS A 465 -48.29 -67.47 -30.80
CA LYS A 465 -49.20 -66.59 -31.57
C LYS A 465 -49.19 -66.94 -33.05
N ALA A 466 -48.02 -67.12 -33.66
CA ALA A 466 -47.92 -67.51 -35.07
C ALA A 466 -48.54 -68.90 -35.35
N LEU A 467 -48.40 -69.85 -34.42
CA LEU A 467 -49.07 -71.15 -34.54
C LEU A 467 -50.59 -71.02 -34.37
N ARG A 468 -51.07 -70.21 -33.43
CA ARG A 468 -52.50 -69.90 -33.27
C ARG A 468 -53.09 -69.36 -34.56
N ASP A 469 -52.43 -68.37 -35.16
CA ASP A 469 -52.94 -67.68 -36.34
C ASP A 469 -53.02 -68.67 -37.52
N LYS A 470 -52.01 -69.52 -37.71
CA LYS A 470 -52.04 -70.62 -38.69
C LYS A 470 -53.16 -71.63 -38.40
N LEU A 471 -53.39 -71.99 -37.13
CA LEU A 471 -54.47 -72.91 -36.76
C LEU A 471 -55.85 -72.27 -37.03
N ASN A 472 -56.01 -70.97 -36.81
CA ASN A 472 -57.24 -70.24 -37.14
C ASN A 472 -57.48 -70.18 -38.65
N GLU A 473 -56.44 -69.95 -39.47
CA GLU A 473 -56.56 -70.02 -40.94
C GLU A 473 -56.99 -71.42 -41.42
N VAL A 474 -56.41 -72.47 -40.81
CA VAL A 474 -56.81 -73.86 -41.09
C VAL A 474 -58.24 -74.12 -40.65
N GLU A 475 -58.68 -73.57 -39.54
CA GLU A 475 -60.06 -73.65 -39.04
C GLU A 475 -61.06 -73.00 -40.01
N GLU A 476 -60.78 -71.78 -40.47
CA GLU A 476 -61.60 -71.07 -41.46
C GLU A 476 -61.67 -71.85 -42.79
N THR A 477 -60.53 -72.36 -43.25
CA THR A 477 -60.46 -73.16 -44.47
C THR A 477 -61.28 -74.46 -44.35
N LEU A 478 -61.21 -75.14 -43.20
CA LEU A 478 -61.99 -76.34 -42.94
C LEU A 478 -63.48 -76.03 -42.73
N ALA A 479 -63.85 -74.85 -42.24
CA ALA A 479 -65.26 -74.43 -42.11
C ALA A 479 -65.94 -74.25 -43.47
N GLY A 480 -65.18 -73.87 -44.52
CA GLY A 480 -65.68 -73.71 -45.89
C GLY A 480 -65.83 -75.01 -46.70
N LEU A 481 -65.36 -76.15 -46.19
CA LEU A 481 -65.40 -77.46 -46.88
C LEU A 481 -66.56 -78.35 -46.39
N PRO A 482 -67.10 -79.28 -47.23
CA PRO A 482 -68.16 -80.21 -46.81
C PRO A 482 -67.73 -81.09 -45.63
N ASP A 483 -68.64 -81.32 -44.68
CA ASP A 483 -68.41 -82.23 -43.55
C ASP A 483 -68.75 -83.68 -43.97
N ASP A 484 -67.86 -84.29 -44.74
CA ASP A 484 -68.01 -85.63 -45.29
C ASP A 484 -66.77 -86.51 -45.07
N ALA A 485 -66.80 -87.76 -45.56
CA ALA A 485 -65.71 -88.71 -45.40
C ALA A 485 -64.37 -88.25 -46.01
N THR A 486 -64.37 -87.26 -46.91
CA THR A 486 -63.15 -86.76 -47.58
C THR A 486 -62.37 -85.74 -46.75
N THR A 487 -63.04 -85.04 -45.84
CA THR A 487 -62.43 -84.01 -44.95
C THR A 487 -62.32 -84.47 -43.49
N ALA A 488 -62.93 -85.61 -43.14
CA ALA A 488 -62.95 -86.16 -41.79
C ALA A 488 -61.56 -86.30 -41.14
N ARG A 489 -60.55 -86.76 -41.91
CA ARG A 489 -59.17 -86.96 -41.41
C ARG A 489 -58.47 -85.63 -41.11
N GLN A 490 -58.68 -84.61 -41.94
CA GLN A 490 -58.11 -83.28 -41.77
C GLN A 490 -58.74 -82.59 -40.56
N ARG A 491 -60.05 -82.71 -40.36
CA ARG A 491 -60.76 -82.21 -39.17
C ARG A 491 -60.29 -82.91 -37.89
N GLU A 492 -60.07 -84.22 -37.91
CA GLU A 492 -59.52 -84.94 -36.75
C GLU A 492 -58.07 -84.51 -36.44
N THR A 493 -57.25 -84.32 -37.48
CA THR A 493 -55.87 -83.84 -37.34
C THR A 493 -55.85 -82.42 -36.75
N TYR A 494 -56.72 -81.53 -37.24
CA TYR A 494 -56.90 -80.18 -36.70
C TYR A 494 -57.29 -80.22 -35.22
N ARG A 495 -58.30 -81.02 -34.84
CA ARG A 495 -58.73 -81.16 -33.43
C ARG A 495 -57.58 -81.60 -32.52
N ARG A 496 -56.74 -82.54 -32.97
CA ARG A 496 -55.56 -82.99 -32.21
C ARG A 496 -54.51 -81.89 -32.09
N MET A 497 -54.23 -81.17 -33.17
CA MET A 497 -53.29 -80.04 -33.15
C MET A 497 -53.80 -78.89 -32.27
N ARG A 498 -55.10 -78.58 -32.31
CA ARG A 498 -55.73 -77.56 -31.46
C ARG A 498 -55.68 -77.96 -29.98
N ALA A 499 -56.02 -79.21 -29.65
CA ALA A 499 -55.92 -79.71 -28.28
C ALA A 499 -54.47 -79.72 -27.75
N TYR A 500 -53.49 -80.07 -28.60
CA TYR A 500 -52.07 -79.95 -28.25
C TYR A 500 -51.67 -78.49 -28.03
N PHE A 501 -52.13 -77.58 -28.89
CA PHE A 501 -51.88 -76.15 -28.76
C PHE A 501 -52.46 -75.57 -27.46
N ASP A 502 -53.71 -75.90 -27.13
CA ASP A 502 -54.37 -75.46 -25.89
C ASP A 502 -53.64 -76.01 -24.65
N TRP A 503 -53.18 -77.27 -24.70
CA TRP A 503 -52.32 -77.85 -23.66
C TRP A 503 -50.97 -77.13 -23.57
N TRP A 504 -50.32 -76.87 -24.70
CA TRP A 504 -49.01 -76.23 -24.76
C TRP A 504 -49.04 -74.81 -24.17
N ILE A 505 -50.08 -74.03 -24.47
CA ILE A 505 -50.27 -72.71 -23.86
C ILE A 505 -50.47 -72.82 -22.34
N ALA A 506 -51.29 -73.78 -21.89
CA ALA A 506 -51.56 -73.97 -20.46
C ALA A 506 -50.33 -74.44 -19.68
N ASP A 507 -49.50 -75.31 -20.27
CA ASP A 507 -48.26 -75.83 -19.68
C ASP A 507 -47.19 -74.72 -19.55
N ASP A 508 -46.99 -73.95 -20.62
CA ASP A 508 -46.00 -72.85 -20.66
C ASP A 508 -46.50 -71.56 -19.98
N TYR A 509 -47.78 -71.47 -19.59
CA TYR A 509 -48.38 -70.27 -19.02
C TYR A 509 -47.55 -69.67 -17.88
N GLY A 510 -47.06 -70.50 -16.95
CA GLY A 510 -46.26 -70.04 -15.81
C GLY A 510 -44.94 -69.37 -16.23
N LEU A 511 -44.24 -69.95 -17.22
CA LEU A 511 -42.99 -69.42 -17.76
C LEU A 511 -43.22 -68.12 -18.54
N ASN A 512 -44.23 -68.12 -19.40
CA ASN A 512 -44.62 -66.99 -20.24
C ASN A 512 -45.09 -65.79 -19.41
N ARG A 513 -45.92 -66.03 -18.40
CA ARG A 513 -46.37 -65.03 -17.42
C ARG A 513 -45.17 -64.39 -16.74
N TRP A 514 -44.23 -65.19 -16.24
CA TRP A 514 -43.05 -64.66 -15.55
C TRP A 514 -42.16 -63.84 -16.48
N ALA A 515 -42.00 -64.27 -17.74
CA ALA A 515 -41.25 -63.52 -18.74
C ALA A 515 -41.87 -62.13 -19.01
N ALA A 516 -43.20 -62.05 -19.18
CA ALA A 516 -43.91 -60.78 -19.36
C ALA A 516 -43.81 -59.88 -18.12
N GLN A 517 -43.97 -60.43 -16.91
CA GLN A 517 -43.77 -59.69 -15.66
C GLN A 517 -42.34 -59.18 -15.51
N LYS A 518 -41.34 -59.94 -15.94
CA LYS A 518 -39.93 -59.53 -15.93
C LYS A 518 -39.70 -58.36 -16.89
N GLN A 519 -40.20 -58.45 -18.13
CA GLN A 519 -40.09 -57.38 -19.12
C GLN A 519 -40.80 -56.09 -18.65
N LEU A 520 -41.98 -56.21 -18.03
CA LEU A 520 -42.68 -55.07 -17.45
C LEU A 520 -41.85 -54.40 -16.34
N ARG A 521 -41.22 -55.19 -15.45
CA ARG A 521 -40.33 -54.66 -14.40
C ARG A 521 -39.08 -53.98 -14.96
N GLU A 522 -38.52 -54.49 -16.06
CA GLU A 522 -37.40 -53.85 -16.75
C GLU A 522 -37.85 -52.51 -17.38
N LEU A 523 -38.99 -52.49 -18.06
CA LEU A 523 -39.58 -51.28 -18.60
C LEU A 523 -39.93 -50.25 -17.51
N ASP A 524 -40.46 -50.68 -16.36
CA ASP A 524 -40.74 -49.81 -15.21
C ASP A 524 -39.47 -49.07 -14.76
N ARG A 525 -38.35 -49.78 -14.65
CA ARG A 525 -37.06 -49.20 -14.24
C ARG A 525 -36.55 -48.20 -15.27
N GLU A 526 -36.56 -48.55 -16.54
CA GLU A 526 -36.13 -47.65 -17.61
C GLU A 526 -37.02 -46.41 -17.71
N MET A 527 -38.34 -46.57 -17.52
CA MET A 527 -39.28 -45.45 -17.50
C MET A 527 -39.05 -44.52 -16.30
N GLN A 528 -38.76 -45.08 -15.12
CA GLN A 528 -38.36 -44.28 -13.95
C GLN A 528 -37.06 -43.50 -14.21
N HIS A 529 -36.05 -44.13 -14.81
CA HIS A 529 -34.80 -43.46 -15.19
C HIS A 529 -35.05 -42.33 -16.20
N PHE A 530 -35.87 -42.58 -17.22
CA PHE A 530 -36.26 -41.59 -18.22
C PHE A 530 -36.97 -40.38 -17.58
N GLN A 531 -37.95 -40.61 -16.72
CA GLN A 531 -38.69 -39.55 -16.02
C GLN A 531 -37.77 -38.74 -15.09
N ALA A 532 -36.91 -39.40 -14.33
CA ALA A 532 -35.96 -38.74 -13.44
C ALA A 532 -34.96 -37.85 -14.22
N GLN A 533 -34.44 -38.35 -15.35
CA GLN A 533 -33.56 -37.56 -16.23
C GLN A 533 -34.29 -36.36 -16.82
N ARG A 534 -35.51 -36.54 -17.33
CA ARG A 534 -36.34 -35.44 -17.86
C ARG A 534 -36.58 -34.36 -16.79
N GLN A 535 -36.98 -34.75 -15.58
CA GLN A 535 -37.20 -33.81 -14.48
C GLN A 535 -35.93 -33.06 -14.09
N ARG A 536 -34.77 -33.73 -14.12
CA ARG A 536 -33.47 -33.10 -13.89
C ARG A 536 -33.15 -32.04 -14.95
N VAL A 537 -33.41 -32.33 -16.23
CA VAL A 537 -33.23 -31.37 -17.33
C VAL A 537 -34.15 -30.17 -17.16
N GLU A 538 -35.43 -30.38 -16.88
CA GLU A 538 -36.39 -29.29 -16.62
C GLU A 538 -35.95 -28.42 -15.44
N THR A 539 -35.44 -29.05 -14.36
CA THR A 539 -34.92 -28.33 -13.20
C THR A 539 -33.71 -27.47 -13.58
N LEU A 540 -32.74 -28.02 -14.33
CA LEU A 540 -31.57 -27.28 -14.83
C LEU A 540 -31.96 -26.13 -15.77
N MET A 541 -33.02 -26.27 -16.57
CA MET A 541 -33.54 -25.21 -17.44
C MET A 541 -34.27 -24.12 -16.65
N SER A 542 -34.85 -24.45 -15.51
CA SER A 542 -35.50 -23.48 -14.61
C SER A 542 -34.54 -22.79 -13.64
N ASP A 543 -33.41 -23.40 -13.32
CA ASP A 543 -32.44 -22.85 -12.37
C ASP A 543 -31.64 -21.71 -13.03
N ASP A 544 -31.67 -20.54 -12.38
CA ASP A 544 -30.88 -19.36 -12.74
C ASP A 544 -30.08 -18.83 -11.53
N GLY A 545 -30.06 -19.57 -10.42
CA GLY A 545 -29.55 -19.07 -9.14
C GLY A 545 -28.08 -18.63 -9.20
N ARG A 546 -27.23 -19.36 -9.94
CA ARG A 546 -25.81 -19.02 -10.11
C ARG A 546 -25.59 -17.75 -10.92
N HIS A 547 -26.40 -17.53 -11.96
CA HIS A 547 -26.29 -16.34 -12.80
C HIS A 547 -26.80 -15.11 -12.05
N ALA A 548 -27.96 -15.24 -11.39
CA ALA A 548 -28.52 -14.21 -10.53
C ALA A 548 -27.58 -13.85 -9.37
N GLU A 549 -26.91 -14.84 -8.75
CA GLU A 549 -25.89 -14.59 -7.72
C GLU A 549 -24.71 -13.78 -8.26
N LEU A 550 -24.16 -14.18 -9.41
CA LEU A 550 -23.06 -13.45 -10.04
C LEU A 550 -23.46 -12.01 -10.39
N ALA A 551 -24.67 -11.81 -10.93
CA ALA A 551 -25.21 -10.49 -11.25
C ALA A 551 -25.36 -9.62 -9.99
N ARG A 552 -25.86 -10.19 -8.88
CA ARG A 552 -25.95 -9.50 -7.59
C ARG A 552 -24.59 -9.10 -7.05
N ARG A 553 -23.60 -10.00 -7.10
CA ARG A 553 -22.23 -9.71 -6.67
C ARG A 553 -21.60 -8.58 -7.47
N ILE A 554 -21.70 -8.61 -8.80
CA ILE A 554 -21.20 -7.53 -9.67
C ILE A 554 -21.86 -6.19 -9.31
N SER A 555 -23.20 -6.17 -9.18
CA SER A 555 -23.94 -4.95 -8.84
C SER A 555 -23.64 -4.44 -7.41
N ALA A 556 -23.25 -5.33 -6.50
CA ALA A 556 -22.81 -4.94 -5.15
C ALA A 556 -21.40 -4.32 -5.22
N SER A 557 -20.45 -4.97 -5.91
CA SER A 557 -19.09 -4.46 -6.08
C SER A 557 -19.04 -3.14 -6.87
N GLU A 558 -19.90 -2.94 -7.87
CA GLU A 558 -20.03 -1.65 -8.57
C GLU A 558 -20.40 -0.51 -7.60
N ARG A 559 -21.36 -0.77 -6.69
CA ARG A 559 -21.79 0.23 -5.69
C ARG A 559 -20.71 0.49 -4.65
N GLU A 560 -20.05 -0.56 -4.17
CA GLU A 560 -18.96 -0.46 -3.21
C GLU A 560 -17.78 0.33 -3.78
N LEU A 561 -17.34 0.03 -5.01
CA LEU A 561 -16.27 0.79 -5.67
C LEU A 561 -16.67 2.23 -5.97
N ALA A 562 -17.95 2.52 -6.21
CA ALA A 562 -18.43 3.89 -6.34
C ALA A 562 -18.32 4.67 -5.03
N THR A 563 -18.69 4.04 -3.90
CA THR A 563 -18.52 4.62 -2.55
C THR A 563 -17.05 4.87 -2.22
N LEU A 564 -16.19 3.86 -2.41
CA LEU A 564 -14.75 3.98 -2.20
C LEU A 564 -14.14 5.09 -3.08
N GLY A 565 -14.59 5.23 -4.32
CA GLY A 565 -14.16 6.32 -5.19
C GLY A 565 -14.50 7.72 -4.64
N GLN A 566 -15.65 7.87 -3.97
CA GLN A 566 -16.02 9.12 -3.29
C GLN A 566 -15.17 9.37 -2.05
N GLU A 567 -14.93 8.33 -1.24
CA GLU A 567 -14.08 8.42 -0.04
C GLU A 567 -12.64 8.81 -0.39
N VAL A 568 -12.06 8.19 -1.42
CA VAL A 568 -10.72 8.55 -1.94
C VAL A 568 -10.69 9.97 -2.47
N ALA A 569 -11.74 10.44 -3.15
CA ALA A 569 -11.80 11.84 -3.62
C ALA A 569 -11.81 12.85 -2.45
N VAL A 570 -12.50 12.53 -1.36
CA VAL A 570 -12.49 13.35 -0.13
C VAL A 570 -11.12 13.32 0.54
N ALA A 571 -10.51 12.13 0.66
CA ALA A 571 -9.16 11.96 1.21
C ALA A 571 -8.13 12.75 0.40
N LEU A 572 -8.14 12.64 -0.94
CA LEU A 572 -7.29 13.42 -1.85
C LEU A 572 -7.43 14.92 -1.63
N SER A 573 -8.67 15.43 -1.51
CA SER A 573 -8.88 16.85 -1.24
C SER A 573 -8.31 17.29 0.11
N ASN A 574 -8.30 16.42 1.12
CA ASN A 574 -7.74 16.72 2.43
C ASN A 574 -6.21 16.66 2.42
N ALA A 575 -5.63 15.60 1.86
CA ALA A 575 -4.17 15.45 1.71
C ALA A 575 -3.58 16.64 0.93
N ARG A 576 -4.21 17.03 -0.19
CA ARG A 576 -3.84 18.24 -0.95
C ARG A 576 -3.85 19.50 -0.08
N ARG A 577 -4.89 19.69 0.74
CA ARG A 577 -4.99 20.87 1.61
C ARG A 577 -3.88 20.89 2.66
N ILE A 578 -3.58 19.75 3.26
CA ILE A 578 -2.50 19.60 4.24
C ILE A 578 -1.17 19.95 3.59
N LEU A 579 -0.83 19.34 2.45
CA LEU A 579 0.42 19.58 1.73
C LEU A 579 0.58 21.07 1.38
N LEU A 580 -0.45 21.69 0.78
CA LEU A 580 -0.39 23.11 0.41
C LEU A 580 -0.30 24.03 1.63
N SER A 581 -0.93 23.69 2.75
CA SER A 581 -0.86 24.49 3.97
C SER A 581 0.55 24.51 4.58
N GLN A 582 1.32 23.42 4.46
CA GLN A 582 2.71 23.38 4.91
C GLN A 582 3.61 24.31 4.08
N VAL A 583 3.45 24.30 2.76
CA VAL A 583 4.16 25.21 1.85
C VAL A 583 3.75 26.67 2.09
N ASP A 584 2.44 26.93 2.25
CA ASP A 584 1.94 28.28 2.56
C ASP A 584 2.56 28.82 3.85
N SER A 585 2.64 27.98 4.89
CA SER A 585 3.19 28.36 6.20
C SER A 585 4.68 28.72 6.10
N MET A 586 5.45 27.98 5.28
CA MET A 586 6.84 28.31 4.99
C MET A 586 6.98 29.63 4.22
N LEU A 587 6.17 29.83 3.17
CA LEU A 587 6.21 31.07 2.40
C LEU A 587 5.86 32.28 3.28
N VAL A 588 4.90 32.13 4.20
CA VAL A 588 4.55 33.16 5.18
C VAL A 588 5.72 33.45 6.12
N ALA A 589 6.35 32.43 6.70
CA ALA A 589 7.50 32.61 7.58
C ALA A 589 8.66 33.34 6.88
N GLN A 590 8.94 32.96 5.62
CA GLN A 590 9.95 33.61 4.79
C GLN A 590 9.58 35.08 4.49
N GLN A 591 8.30 35.36 4.21
CA GLN A 591 7.81 36.71 3.99
C GLN A 591 7.94 37.59 5.25
N GLU A 592 7.63 37.05 6.42
CA GLU A 592 7.79 37.74 7.71
C GLU A 592 9.26 38.11 7.98
N GLU A 593 10.19 37.19 7.72
CA GLU A 593 11.63 37.43 7.88
C GLU A 593 12.11 38.55 6.93
N LEU A 594 11.75 38.48 5.64
CA LEU A 594 12.08 39.51 4.65
C LEU A 594 11.50 40.87 5.02
N ASN A 595 10.28 40.91 5.55
CA ASN A 595 9.65 42.15 5.99
C ASN A 595 10.41 42.75 7.19
N GLY A 596 10.93 41.93 8.09
CA GLY A 596 11.84 42.35 9.15
C GLY A 596 13.07 43.09 8.59
N TYR A 597 13.77 42.49 7.62
CA TYR A 597 14.93 43.13 6.98
C TYR A 597 14.56 44.38 6.17
N LEU A 598 13.39 44.41 5.53
CA LEU A 598 12.87 45.57 4.80
C LEU A 598 12.68 46.77 5.76
N VAL A 599 11.99 46.55 6.87
CA VAL A 599 11.74 47.58 7.88
C VAL A 599 13.07 48.08 8.47
N ALA A 600 13.97 47.17 8.84
CA ALA A 600 15.28 47.51 9.36
C ALA A 600 16.11 48.33 8.36
N SER A 601 16.12 47.94 7.08
CA SER A 601 16.83 48.64 6.00
C SER A 601 16.28 50.05 5.77
N ARG A 602 14.94 50.20 5.68
CA ARG A 602 14.30 51.52 5.51
C ARG A 602 14.54 52.45 6.69
N HIS A 603 14.51 51.91 7.91
CA HIS A 603 14.83 52.68 9.11
C HIS A 603 16.28 53.18 9.11
N ALA A 604 17.24 52.29 8.81
CA ALA A 604 18.66 52.66 8.70
C ALA A 604 18.91 53.69 7.59
N GLN A 605 18.25 53.53 6.44
CA GLN A 605 18.27 54.48 5.33
C GLN A 605 17.80 55.87 5.76
N ALA A 606 16.64 55.98 6.43
CA ALA A 606 16.10 57.25 6.88
C ALA A 606 17.04 57.94 7.89
N ARG A 607 17.55 57.18 8.86
CA ARG A 607 18.50 57.67 9.87
C ARG A 607 19.79 58.21 9.24
N LEU A 608 20.39 57.47 8.31
CA LEU A 608 21.62 57.89 7.63
C LEU A 608 21.40 59.09 6.69
N ALA A 609 20.25 59.15 6.02
CA ALA A 609 19.91 60.29 5.18
C ALA A 609 19.79 61.57 6.00
N ASP A 610 19.12 61.53 7.16
CA ASP A 610 19.03 62.69 8.07
C ASP A 610 20.41 63.09 8.62
N GLN A 611 21.23 62.11 9.03
CA GLN A 611 22.60 62.38 9.49
C GLN A 611 23.46 63.05 8.40
N LEU A 612 23.40 62.57 7.16
CA LEU A 612 24.14 63.15 6.03
C LEU A 612 23.60 64.54 5.67
N PHE A 613 22.28 64.73 5.71
CA PHE A 613 21.65 66.03 5.47
C PHE A 613 22.07 67.07 6.52
N ARG A 614 22.02 66.74 7.82
CA ARG A 614 22.49 67.62 8.91
C ARG A 614 23.97 67.97 8.78
N ARG A 615 24.82 66.99 8.43
CA ARG A 615 26.25 67.24 8.15
C ARG A 615 26.45 68.18 6.96
N SER A 616 25.63 68.07 5.92
CA SER A 616 25.69 68.98 4.77
C SER A 616 25.24 70.40 5.09
N GLN A 617 24.39 70.59 6.10
CA GLN A 617 23.93 71.90 6.57
C GLN A 617 24.91 72.59 7.55
N ASN A 618 25.76 71.83 8.26
CA ASN A 618 26.79 72.34 9.16
C ASN A 618 28.21 71.90 8.72
N PRO A 619 28.77 72.44 7.63
CA PRO A 619 30.09 72.03 7.13
C PRO A 619 31.28 72.49 8.00
N GLY A 620 31.06 73.22 9.10
CA GLY A 620 32.11 73.92 9.86
C GLY A 620 32.28 73.57 11.34
N ALA A 621 31.75 72.45 11.84
CA ALA A 621 31.80 72.10 13.27
C ALA A 621 32.67 70.85 13.58
N GLY A 622 33.63 70.50 12.72
CA GLY A 622 34.35 69.22 12.77
C GLY A 622 35.88 69.27 12.76
N ASP A 623 36.49 70.43 13.05
CA ASP A 623 37.95 70.58 13.21
C ASP A 623 38.29 71.31 14.54
N GLU A 624 37.77 70.81 15.65
CA GLU A 624 38.34 71.04 16.99
C GLU A 624 38.57 69.71 17.72
#